data_AF-A0A8J3RNK2-F1
#
_entry.id   AF-A0A8J3RNK2-F1
#
_cell.length_a   1.000
_cell.length_b   1.000
_cell.length_c   1.000
_cell.angle_alpha   90.00
_cell.angle_beta   90.00
_cell.angle_gamma   90.00
#
_symmetry.space_group_name_H-M   'P 1'
#
loop_
_entity.id
_entity.type
_entity.pdbx_description
1 polymer ?
#
loop_
_entity_poly.entity_id
_entity_poly.type
_entity_poly.pdbx_seq_one_letter_code
_entity_poly.pdbx_strand_id
1 'polypeptide(L)'
;MLARLSEDRRPPELIRVARVALRAWRMRGTEKPYMFGHGKAFETVKWPVTWYGAYAMLDTLGRFPTLRRATTADPEDRSALAELAACLIAYNIGAEGIVLPRSAYHGWAGFSFGRKHAPSPLATAWLLKVLHRLDDLAPEAALVDVRRR
;
A
#
# COMPACT_ATOMS: atom_id res chain seq x y z
N MET A 1 13.08 -6.46 5.01
CA MET A 1 13.47 -7.79 5.54
C MET A 1 12.92 -8.05 6.94
N LEU A 2 13.10 -7.12 7.89
CA LEU A 2 12.65 -7.30 9.29
C LEU A 2 11.12 -7.49 9.46
N ALA A 3 10.29 -6.83 8.65
CA ALA A 3 8.83 -7.01 8.70
C ALA A 3 8.36 -8.44 8.34
N ARG A 4 9.22 -9.29 7.78
CA ARG A 4 8.91 -10.69 7.44
C ARG A 4 9.22 -11.67 8.57
N LEU A 5 9.86 -11.22 9.65
CA LEU A 5 10.06 -12.03 10.84
C LEU A 5 8.69 -12.36 11.45
N SER A 6 8.59 -13.54 12.08
CA SER A 6 7.46 -13.88 12.93
C SER A 6 7.35 -12.88 14.08
N GLU A 7 6.14 -12.70 14.63
CA GLU A 7 5.87 -11.65 15.62
C GLU A 7 6.78 -11.74 16.84
N ASP A 8 7.06 -12.96 17.31
CA ASP A 8 7.96 -13.28 18.42
C ASP A 8 9.43 -12.93 18.15
N ARG A 9 9.83 -12.82 16.88
CA ARG A 9 11.21 -12.50 16.47
C ARG A 9 11.40 -11.04 16.06
N ARG A 10 10.36 -10.22 16.09
CA ARG A 10 10.46 -8.81 15.72
C ARG A 10 11.01 -7.99 16.89
N PRO A 11 12.03 -7.15 16.65
CA PRO A 11 12.42 -6.14 17.63
C PRO A 11 11.22 -5.26 17.97
N PRO A 12 10.93 -5.02 19.26
CA PRO A 12 9.77 -4.24 19.66
C PRO A 12 9.81 -2.80 19.12
N GLU A 13 11.01 -2.24 18.90
CA GLU A 13 11.22 -0.89 18.35
C GLU A 13 10.75 -0.76 16.90
N LEU A 14 10.63 -1.88 16.17
CA LEU A 14 10.27 -1.86 14.76
C LEU A 14 8.87 -1.27 14.53
N ILE A 15 7.98 -1.37 15.53
CA ILE A 15 6.66 -0.72 15.46
C ILE A 15 6.76 0.80 15.41
N ARG A 16 7.76 1.40 16.07
CA ARG A 16 7.98 2.86 16.04
C ARG A 16 8.39 3.30 14.63
N VAL A 17 9.24 2.52 13.96
CA VAL A 17 9.63 2.77 12.56
C VAL A 17 8.42 2.67 11.63
N ALA A 18 7.56 1.67 11.85
CA ALA A 18 6.33 1.51 11.08
C ALA A 18 5.39 2.72 11.23
N ARG A 19 5.25 3.25 12.46
CA ARG A 19 4.47 4.46 12.75
C ARG A 19 5.07 5.73 12.15
N VAL A 20 6.39 5.84 12.03
CA VAL A 20 7.03 6.96 11.32
C VAL A 20 6.59 6.98 9.85
N ALA A 21 6.54 5.81 9.19
CA ALA A 21 6.06 5.73 7.82
C ALA A 21 4.58 6.14 7.71
N LEU A 22 3.71 5.67 8.62
CA LEU A 22 2.28 6.08 8.64
C LEU A 22 2.10 7.56 8.96
N ARG A 23 2.95 8.15 9.82
CA ARG A 23 2.93 9.59 10.08
C ARG A 23 3.25 10.38 8.80
N ALA A 24 4.25 9.96 8.04
CA ALA A 24 4.57 10.61 6.76
C ALA A 24 3.36 10.60 5.80
N TRP A 25 2.59 9.51 5.79
CA TRP A 25 1.34 9.42 5.01
C TRP A 25 0.25 10.37 5.52
N ARG A 26 0.06 10.44 6.84
CA ARG A 26 -0.93 11.34 7.45
C ARG A 26 -0.59 12.82 7.20
N MET A 27 0.70 13.17 7.28
CA MET A 27 1.19 14.54 7.13
C MET A 27 1.48 14.94 5.68
N ARG A 28 1.24 14.09 4.68
CA ARG A 28 1.68 14.31 3.29
C ARG A 28 1.15 15.56 2.60
N GLY A 29 0.07 16.15 3.12
CA GLY A 29 -0.47 17.43 2.65
C GLY A 29 0.36 18.64 3.06
N THR A 30 1.07 18.57 4.19
CA THR A 30 1.82 19.68 4.79
C THR A 30 3.32 19.40 4.87
N GLU A 31 3.73 18.14 4.90
CA GLU A 31 5.13 17.70 4.99
C GLU A 31 5.55 16.92 3.73
N LYS A 32 6.74 17.23 3.21
CA LYS A 32 7.37 16.51 2.08
C LYS A 32 8.80 16.12 2.44
N PRO A 33 8.99 15.04 3.23
CA PRO A 33 10.33 14.55 3.54
C PRO A 33 11.10 14.24 2.25
N TYR A 34 12.38 14.63 2.19
CA TYR A 34 13.23 14.40 1.02
C TYR A 34 13.25 12.91 0.66
N MET A 35 12.98 12.57 -0.61
CA MET A 35 12.81 11.21 -1.15
C MET A 35 11.65 10.36 -0.60
N PHE A 36 10.97 10.77 0.47
CA PHE A 36 9.89 9.99 1.11
C PHE A 36 8.53 10.71 1.14
N GLY A 37 8.39 11.82 0.43
CA GLY A 37 7.10 12.52 0.28
C GLY A 37 6.07 11.69 -0.50
N HIS A 38 4.81 11.72 -0.06
CA HIS A 38 3.71 10.95 -0.67
C HIS A 38 2.82 11.85 -1.54
N GLY A 39 3.27 12.15 -2.75
CA GLY A 39 2.48 12.90 -3.74
C GLY A 39 1.49 12.02 -4.50
N LYS A 40 0.75 12.61 -5.46
CA LYS A 40 -0.27 11.91 -6.28
C LYS A 40 0.22 10.63 -6.95
N ALA A 41 1.49 10.58 -7.37
CA ALA A 41 2.08 9.40 -8.01
C ALA A 41 2.36 8.24 -7.04
N PHE A 42 2.37 8.48 -5.71
CA PHE A 42 2.68 7.47 -4.70
C PHE A 42 1.66 6.33 -4.66
N GLU A 43 0.41 6.64 -4.99
CA GLU A 43 -0.74 5.75 -4.96
C GLU A 43 -0.85 4.88 -6.23
N THR A 44 -0.18 5.29 -7.32
CA THR A 44 -0.08 4.51 -8.56
C THR A 44 1.14 3.59 -8.52
N VAL A 45 0.92 2.29 -8.64
CA VAL A 45 1.99 1.30 -8.60
C VAL A 45 2.82 1.36 -9.87
N LYS A 46 4.13 1.47 -9.68
CA LYS A 46 5.13 1.27 -10.74
C LYS A 46 5.55 -0.20 -10.77
N TRP A 47 5.38 -0.85 -11.91
CA TRP A 47 5.66 -2.28 -12.08
C TRP A 47 7.03 -2.55 -12.73
N PRO A 48 7.78 -3.59 -12.30
CA PRO A 48 7.55 -4.36 -11.08
C PRO A 48 7.78 -3.50 -9.82
N VAL A 49 7.28 -3.95 -8.67
CA VAL A 49 7.36 -3.21 -7.40
C VAL A 49 8.78 -3.25 -6.85
N THR A 50 9.62 -2.34 -7.33
CA THR A 50 11.03 -2.22 -6.91
C THR A 50 11.34 -0.93 -6.15
N TRP A 51 10.34 -0.07 -5.92
CA TRP A 51 10.50 1.26 -5.33
C TRP A 51 9.62 1.48 -4.11
N TYR A 52 9.99 2.51 -3.35
CA TYR A 52 9.13 3.07 -2.33
C TYR A 52 7.87 3.66 -2.96
N GLY A 53 6.71 3.24 -2.46
CA GLY A 53 5.39 3.58 -2.98
C GLY A 53 4.30 2.98 -2.09
N ALA A 54 3.04 3.32 -2.34
CA ALA A 54 1.92 2.84 -1.53
C ALA A 54 1.88 1.30 -1.45
N TYR A 55 2.18 0.59 -2.54
CA TYR A 55 2.25 -0.88 -2.53
C TYR A 55 3.32 -1.39 -1.55
N ALA A 56 4.56 -0.91 -1.67
CA ALA A 56 5.67 -1.40 -0.85
C ALA A 56 5.44 -1.07 0.64
N MET A 57 4.86 0.09 0.90
CA MET A 57 4.45 0.52 2.23
C MET A 57 3.36 -0.39 2.78
N LEU A 58 2.28 -0.65 2.04
CA LEU A 58 1.18 -1.48 2.48
C LEU A 58 1.57 -2.96 2.65
N ASP A 59 2.38 -3.50 1.75
CA ASP A 59 2.93 -4.85 1.88
C ASP A 59 3.74 -4.96 3.18
N THR A 60 4.59 -3.97 3.48
CA THR A 60 5.43 -3.97 4.69
C THR A 60 4.61 -3.79 5.95
N LEU A 61 3.78 -2.75 6.03
CA LEU A 61 3.05 -2.35 7.24
C LEU A 61 1.90 -3.30 7.57
N GLY A 62 1.25 -3.90 6.58
CA GLY A 62 0.19 -4.88 6.82
C GLY A 62 0.66 -6.13 7.58
N ARG A 63 1.97 -6.36 7.68
CA ARG A 63 2.54 -7.48 8.46
C ARG A 63 2.54 -7.22 9.97
N PHE A 64 2.25 -6.01 10.43
CA PHE A 64 2.19 -5.66 11.85
C PHE A 64 0.74 -5.72 12.33
N PRO A 65 0.31 -6.77 13.07
CA PRO A 65 -1.07 -6.86 13.53
C PRO A 65 -1.43 -5.72 14.49
N THR A 66 -0.47 -5.21 15.26
CA THR A 66 -0.63 -4.05 16.14
C THR A 66 -0.99 -2.75 15.41
N LEU A 67 -0.92 -2.68 14.08
CA LEU A 67 -1.39 -1.53 13.30
C LEU A 67 -2.78 -1.75 12.69
N ARG A 68 -3.27 -3.01 12.63
CA ARG A 68 -4.46 -3.38 11.84
C ARG A 68 -5.48 -4.27 12.54
N ARG A 69 -5.22 -4.79 13.74
CA ARG A 69 -6.21 -5.55 14.53
C ARG A 69 -6.98 -4.59 15.44
N ALA A 70 -8.31 -4.65 15.39
CA ALA A 70 -9.17 -3.72 16.11
C ALA A 70 -8.91 -3.68 17.62
N THR A 71 -8.49 -4.81 18.20
CA THR A 71 -8.24 -4.94 19.64
C THR A 71 -6.94 -4.30 20.12
N THR A 72 -5.97 -4.06 19.23
CA THR A 72 -4.62 -3.62 19.60
C THR A 72 -4.15 -2.36 18.88
N ALA A 73 -4.80 -1.99 17.79
CA ALA A 73 -4.34 -0.93 16.92
C ALA A 73 -4.87 0.44 17.34
N ASP A 74 -4.00 1.43 17.23
CA ASP A 74 -4.38 2.84 17.33
C ASP A 74 -5.37 3.16 16.18
N PRO A 75 -6.51 3.83 16.46
CA PRO A 75 -7.47 4.22 15.43
C PRO A 75 -6.87 5.02 14.28
N GLU A 76 -5.88 5.87 14.55
CA GLU A 76 -5.22 6.67 13.51
C GLU A 76 -4.34 5.82 12.60
N ASP A 77 -3.65 4.81 13.16
CA ASP A 77 -2.84 3.85 12.40
C ASP A 77 -3.74 3.00 11.48
N ARG A 78 -4.90 2.53 12.00
CA ARG A 78 -5.90 1.80 11.22
C ARG A 78 -6.44 2.64 10.06
N SER A 79 -6.86 3.87 10.35
CA SER A 79 -7.42 4.79 9.37
C SER A 79 -6.43 5.07 8.24
N ALA A 80 -5.16 5.33 8.58
CA ALA A 80 -4.11 5.56 7.60
C ALA A 80 -3.86 4.33 6.69
N LEU A 81 -3.90 3.11 7.25
CA LEU A 81 -3.77 1.88 6.46
C LEU A 81 -4.97 1.61 5.57
N ALA A 82 -6.18 1.81 6.08
CA ALA A 82 -7.42 1.68 5.32
C ALA A 82 -7.45 2.65 4.13
N GLU A 83 -7.00 3.87 4.36
CA GLU A 83 -6.88 4.89 3.33
C GLU A 83 -5.86 4.51 2.25
N LEU A 84 -4.67 4.02 2.63
CA LEU A 84 -3.67 3.52 1.67
C LEU A 84 -4.23 2.36 0.82
N ALA A 85 -4.99 1.45 1.44
CA ALA A 85 -5.63 0.34 0.74
C ALA A 85 -6.68 0.84 -0.26
N ALA A 86 -7.55 1.76 0.16
CA ALA A 86 -8.55 2.39 -0.71
C ALA A 86 -7.91 3.10 -1.91
N CYS A 87 -6.84 3.86 -1.69
CA CYS A 87 -6.06 4.48 -2.77
C CYS A 87 -5.49 3.43 -3.72
N LEU A 88 -4.86 2.36 -3.22
CA LEU A 88 -4.32 1.32 -4.10
C LEU A 88 -5.39 0.68 -4.98
N ILE A 89 -6.57 0.40 -4.43
CA ILE A 89 -7.70 -0.12 -5.19
C ILE A 89 -8.11 0.89 -6.27
N ALA A 90 -8.41 2.13 -5.87
CA ALA A 90 -8.93 3.16 -6.77
C ALA A 90 -8.00 3.52 -7.93
N TYR A 91 -6.68 3.53 -7.70
CA TYR A 91 -5.71 3.99 -8.69
C TYR A 91 -5.10 2.88 -9.53
N ASN A 92 -5.29 1.61 -9.18
CA ASN A 92 -4.62 0.48 -9.87
C ASN A 92 -5.57 -0.59 -10.41
N ILE A 93 -6.78 -0.73 -9.85
CA ILE A 93 -7.76 -1.73 -10.27
C ILE A 93 -8.74 -1.09 -11.26
N GLY A 94 -8.97 -1.74 -12.40
CA GLY A 94 -9.97 -1.34 -13.39
C GLY A 94 -11.38 -1.79 -13.01
N ALA A 95 -12.37 -1.43 -13.84
CA ALA A 95 -13.79 -1.72 -13.59
C ALA A 95 -14.09 -3.23 -13.43
N GLU A 96 -13.29 -4.10 -14.06
CA GLU A 96 -13.44 -5.56 -14.00
C GLU A 96 -12.72 -6.21 -12.80
N GLY A 97 -12.21 -5.42 -11.86
CA GLY A 97 -11.46 -5.96 -10.71
C GLY A 97 -10.04 -6.43 -11.05
N ILE A 98 -9.56 -6.16 -12.28
CA ILE A 98 -8.22 -6.52 -12.75
C ILE A 98 -7.31 -5.29 -12.74
N VAL A 99 -6.05 -5.47 -12.36
CA VAL A 99 -5.05 -4.40 -12.41
C VAL A 99 -4.75 -4.00 -13.84
N LEU A 100 -4.79 -2.69 -14.09
CA LEU A 100 -4.35 -2.04 -15.32
C LEU A 100 -3.05 -1.26 -15.03
N PRO A 101 -1.86 -1.81 -15.34
CA PRO A 101 -0.59 -1.12 -15.11
C PRO A 101 -0.61 0.27 -15.77
N ARG A 102 -0.45 1.33 -14.97
CA ARG A 102 -0.34 2.71 -15.50
C ARG A 102 1.11 3.15 -15.63
N SER A 103 1.99 2.57 -14.82
CA SER A 103 3.42 2.85 -14.79
C SER A 103 4.20 1.55 -14.76
N ALA A 104 5.15 1.41 -15.67
CA ALA A 104 6.02 0.24 -15.77
C ALA A 104 7.41 0.63 -16.23
N TYR A 105 8.43 -0.11 -15.80
CA TYR A 105 9.78 -0.01 -16.32
C TYR A 105 9.85 -0.54 -17.75
N HIS A 106 10.51 0.22 -18.65
CA HIS A 106 10.52 -0.09 -20.08
C HIS A 106 11.06 -1.49 -20.41
N GLY A 107 12.10 -1.94 -19.68
CA GLY A 107 12.68 -3.28 -19.84
C GLY A 107 11.75 -4.45 -19.51
N TRP A 108 10.52 -4.20 -19.05
CA TRP A 108 9.56 -5.23 -18.66
C TRP A 108 8.34 -5.33 -19.57
N ALA A 109 8.33 -4.62 -20.71
CA ALA A 109 7.17 -4.56 -21.61
C ALA A 109 6.68 -5.93 -22.13
N GLY A 110 7.55 -6.95 -22.16
CA GLY A 110 7.18 -8.33 -22.54
C GLY A 110 6.27 -9.04 -21.52
N PHE A 111 6.24 -8.59 -20.27
CA PHE A 111 5.43 -9.19 -19.20
C PHE A 111 4.05 -8.52 -19.09
N SER A 112 3.04 -9.25 -18.59
CA SER A 112 1.68 -8.69 -18.45
C SER A 112 1.64 -7.42 -17.60
N PHE A 113 2.45 -7.34 -16.54
CA PHE A 113 2.54 -6.16 -15.67
C PHE A 113 3.34 -5.00 -16.28
N GLY A 114 4.08 -5.24 -17.35
CA GLY A 114 4.84 -4.22 -18.06
C GLY A 114 4.06 -3.53 -19.18
N ARG A 115 2.93 -4.13 -19.60
CA ARG A 115 2.06 -3.57 -20.65
C ARG A 115 1.13 -2.53 -20.04
N LYS A 116 1.37 -1.26 -20.36
CA LYS A 116 0.53 -0.17 -19.85
C LYS A 116 -0.90 -0.30 -20.39
N HIS A 117 -1.88 -0.04 -19.51
CA HIS A 117 -3.31 -0.05 -19.80
C HIS A 117 -3.90 -1.40 -20.27
N ALA A 118 -3.11 -2.47 -20.27
CA ALA A 118 -3.59 -3.83 -20.53
C ALA A 118 -3.87 -4.56 -19.21
N PRO A 119 -4.92 -5.40 -19.13
CA PRO A 119 -5.16 -6.24 -17.97
C PRO A 119 -3.95 -7.11 -17.61
N SER A 120 -3.56 -7.14 -16.34
CA SER A 120 -2.43 -7.94 -15.86
C SER A 120 -2.82 -8.88 -14.72
N PRO A 121 -3.05 -10.18 -15.01
CA PRO A 121 -3.37 -11.17 -13.98
C PRO A 121 -2.28 -11.28 -12.89
N LEU A 122 -1.01 -11.18 -13.27
CA LEU A 122 0.11 -11.27 -12.31
C LEU A 122 0.16 -10.05 -11.38
N ALA A 123 -0.07 -8.84 -11.91
CA ALA A 123 -0.13 -7.64 -11.08
C ALA A 123 -1.36 -7.67 -10.15
N THR A 124 -2.50 -8.19 -10.63
CA THR A 124 -3.68 -8.44 -9.80
C THR A 124 -3.37 -9.39 -8.66
N ALA A 125 -2.78 -10.56 -8.93
CA ALA A 125 -2.43 -11.53 -7.90
C ALA A 125 -1.49 -10.93 -6.84
N TRP A 126 -0.48 -10.14 -7.27
CA TRP A 126 0.42 -9.45 -6.35
C TRP A 126 -0.28 -8.39 -5.50
N LEU A 127 -1.20 -7.61 -6.07
CA LEU A 127 -1.95 -6.62 -5.31
C LEU A 127 -2.94 -7.27 -4.33
N LEU A 128 -3.69 -8.29 -4.78
CA LEU A 128 -4.61 -9.04 -3.94
C LEU A 128 -3.88 -9.72 -2.76
N LYS A 129 -2.67 -10.24 -2.96
CA LYS A 129 -1.86 -10.79 -1.86
C LYS A 129 -1.54 -9.77 -0.76
N VAL A 130 -1.39 -8.50 -1.13
CA VAL A 130 -1.18 -7.41 -0.15
C VAL A 130 -2.50 -7.04 0.52
N LEU A 131 -3.56 -6.84 -0.26
CA LEU A 131 -4.87 -6.43 0.22
C LEU A 131 -5.50 -7.48 1.14
N HIS A 132 -5.35 -8.77 0.83
CA HIS A 132 -5.87 -9.88 1.65
C HIS A 132 -5.33 -9.87 3.09
N ARG A 133 -4.13 -9.30 3.30
CA ARG A 133 -3.56 -9.14 4.66
C ARG A 133 -4.33 -8.11 5.50
N LEU A 134 -5.11 -7.27 4.84
CA LEU A 134 -5.81 -6.12 5.40
C LEU A 134 -7.34 -6.29 5.33
N ASP A 135 -7.84 -7.52 5.17
CA ASP A 135 -9.28 -7.78 5.17
C ASP A 135 -9.98 -7.23 6.42
N ASP A 136 -9.30 -7.23 7.58
CA ASP A 136 -9.76 -6.62 8.84
C ASP A 136 -9.97 -5.09 8.76
N LEU A 137 -9.52 -4.44 7.68
CA LEU A 137 -9.67 -3.01 7.40
C LEU A 137 -10.62 -2.75 6.21
N ALA A 138 -11.20 -3.79 5.61
CA ALA A 138 -12.08 -3.64 4.45
C ALA A 138 -13.30 -2.72 4.72
N PRO A 139 -13.96 -2.80 5.90
CA PRO A 139 -15.06 -1.87 6.22
C PRO A 139 -14.60 -0.41 6.25
N GLU A 140 -13.46 -0.11 6.89
CA GLU A 140 -12.92 1.24 6.94
C GLU A 140 -12.46 1.73 5.56
N ALA A 141 -11.82 0.87 4.78
CA ALA A 141 -11.35 1.21 3.43
C ALA A 141 -12.52 1.54 2.49
N ALA A 142 -13.65 0.85 2.64
CA ALA A 142 -14.86 1.11 1.84
C ALA A 142 -15.49 2.49 2.12
N LEU A 143 -15.23 3.09 3.29
CA LEU A 143 -15.74 4.40 3.68
C LEU A 143 -14.84 5.57 3.22
N VAL A 144 -13.65 5.28 2.70
CA VAL A 144 -12.69 6.32 2.29
C VAL A 144 -13.09 6.94 0.97
N ASP A 145 -13.37 8.25 0.98
CA ASP A 145 -13.54 9.04 -0.24
C ASP A 145 -12.17 9.46 -0.81
N VAL A 146 -11.67 8.66 -1.75
CA VAL A 146 -10.40 8.88 -2.45
C VAL A 146 -10.40 10.09 -3.41
N ARG A 147 -11.57 10.70 -3.70
CA ARG A 147 -11.71 11.80 -4.67
C ARG A 147 -11.65 13.19 -4.04
N ARG A 148 -11.79 13.30 -2.72
CA ARG A 148 -11.81 14.59 -1.98
C ARG A 148 -10.43 15.13 -1.56
N ARG A 149 -9.33 14.70 -2.19
CA ARG A 149 -7.95 15.12 -1.82
C ARG A 149 -7.18 15.84 -2.91
#